data_AF-D0UMC0-F1
#
_entry.id   AF-D0UMC0-F1
#
_cell.length_a   1.000
_cell.length_b   1.000
_cell.length_c   1.000
_cell.angle_alpha   90.00
_cell.angle_beta   90.00
_cell.angle_gamma   90.00
#
_symmetry.space_group_name_H-M   'P 1'
#
loop_
_entity.id
_entity.type
_entity.pdbx_description
1 polymer ?
#
loop_
_entity_poly.entity_id
_entity_poly.type
_entity_poly.pdbx_seq_one_letter_code
_entity_poly.pdbx_strand_id
1 'polypeptide(L)'
;ERRQKNRAFCYFCSAVQRLPMCGHCGKVKCMLKTGDCVVKHGGVFTTGLGMVGAVCDFCEAWICHGRKCLSTHACICPLQDATCKECERYVWNHGGRVYKCSFCDAFL
;
A
#
# COMPACT_ATOMS: atom_id res chain seq x y z
N GLU A 1 -14.01 -2.70 -21.24
CA GLU A 1 -13.98 -1.37 -20.60
C GLU A 1 -12.80 -1.28 -19.63
N ARG A 2 -11.99 -0.21 -19.67
CA ARG A 2 -10.85 -0.03 -18.77
C ARG A 2 -11.34 0.57 -17.45
N ARG A 3 -11.69 -0.27 -16.47
CA ARG A 3 -12.18 0.18 -15.16
C ARG A 3 -11.06 0.19 -14.13
N GLN A 4 -10.70 1.37 -13.65
CA GLN A 4 -9.83 1.50 -12.50
C GLN A 4 -10.64 1.42 -11.20
N LYS A 5 -10.16 0.65 -10.21
CA LYS A 5 -10.66 0.78 -8.84
C LYS A 5 -10.27 2.17 -8.29
N ASN A 6 -11.15 2.81 -7.50
CA ASN A 6 -10.87 4.11 -6.90
C ASN A 6 -9.66 3.97 -5.95
N ARG A 7 -8.50 4.46 -6.39
CA ARG A 7 -7.23 4.42 -5.66
C ARG A 7 -6.72 5.84 -5.49
N ALA A 8 -5.70 6.04 -4.66
CA ALA A 8 -5.08 7.34 -4.44
C ALA A 8 -4.54 8.03 -5.72
N PHE A 9 -4.49 7.31 -6.84
CA PHE A 9 -4.04 7.81 -8.12
C PHE A 9 -4.65 7.07 -9.32
N CYS A 10 -4.59 7.70 -10.48
CA CYS A 10 -5.02 7.15 -11.76
C CYS A 10 -3.84 6.58 -12.54
N TYR A 11 -3.85 5.29 -12.89
CA TYR A 11 -2.82 4.67 -13.72
C TYR A 11 -2.91 5.10 -15.19
N PHE A 12 -4.05 5.62 -15.65
CA PHE A 12 -4.22 6.03 -17.04
C PHE A 12 -3.63 7.41 -17.31
N CYS A 13 -3.90 8.38 -16.44
CA CYS A 13 -3.42 9.76 -16.60
C CYS A 13 -2.31 10.13 -15.61
N SER A 14 -1.88 9.21 -14.74
CA SER A 14 -0.91 9.45 -13.67
C SER A 14 -1.32 10.54 -12.65
N ALA A 15 -2.59 10.93 -12.62
CA ALA A 15 -3.09 11.93 -11.66
C ALA A 15 -3.08 11.36 -10.23
N VAL A 16 -2.64 12.16 -9.27
CA VAL A 16 -2.51 11.78 -7.86
C VAL A 16 -3.27 12.79 -7.00
N GLN A 17 -4.24 12.36 -6.20
CA GLN A 17 -4.99 13.27 -5.32
C GLN A 17 -4.18 13.70 -4.09
N ARG A 18 -3.31 12.81 -3.59
CA ARG A 18 -2.40 13.06 -2.47
C ARG A 18 -1.12 12.26 -2.65
N LEU A 19 0.02 12.79 -2.21
CA LEU A 19 1.28 12.06 -2.31
C LEU A 19 1.16 10.69 -1.61
N PRO A 20 1.51 9.58 -2.31
CA PRO A 20 1.43 8.25 -1.73
C PRO A 20 2.47 8.09 -0.62
N MET A 21 2.06 7.42 0.45
CA MET A 21 2.89 7.09 1.60
C MET A 21 3.08 5.58 1.65
N CYS A 22 4.30 5.12 1.93
CA CYS A 22 4.57 3.70 2.11
C CYS A 22 3.82 3.16 3.35
N GLY A 23 3.00 2.12 3.16
CA GLY A 23 2.24 1.45 4.22
C GLY A 23 3.08 0.66 5.22
N HIS A 24 4.40 0.53 5.01
CA HIS A 24 5.30 -0.10 5.98
C HIS A 24 6.15 0.92 6.74
N CYS A 25 6.84 1.82 6.05
CA CYS A 25 7.80 2.74 6.68
C CYS A 25 7.32 4.19 6.80
N GLY A 26 6.12 4.53 6.31
CA GLY A 26 5.57 5.88 6.37
C GLY A 26 6.28 6.91 5.48
N LYS A 27 7.28 6.53 4.69
CA LYS A 27 7.98 7.46 3.80
C LYS A 27 7.08 7.90 2.64
N VAL A 28 7.08 9.21 2.39
CA VAL A 28 6.42 9.87 1.23
C VAL A 28 7.45 10.25 0.15
N LYS A 29 8.75 10.19 0.47
CA LYS A 29 9.86 10.54 -0.42
C LYS A 29 11.07 9.62 -0.20
N CYS A 30 11.76 9.27 -1.29
CA CYS A 30 12.99 8.48 -1.27
C CYS A 30 14.21 9.39 -1.49
N MET A 31 15.21 9.27 -0.63
CA MET A 31 16.29 10.26 -0.52
C MET A 31 17.55 9.97 -1.35
N LEU A 32 17.52 9.03 -2.31
CA LEU A 32 18.63 8.63 -3.22
C LEU A 32 19.89 8.09 -2.52
N LYS A 33 20.43 8.81 -1.55
CA LYS A 33 21.80 8.71 -1.04
C LYS A 33 22.00 7.64 0.03
N THR A 34 20.94 7.22 0.72
CA THR A 34 21.02 6.27 1.83
C THR A 34 19.77 5.39 1.90
N GLY A 35 19.97 4.09 2.18
CA GLY A 35 18.87 3.16 2.47
C GLY A 35 18.95 1.83 1.73
N ASP A 36 17.99 0.96 2.04
CA ASP A 36 17.81 -0.40 1.51
C ASP A 36 16.99 -0.42 0.20
N CYS A 37 16.95 0.70 -0.53
CA CYS A 37 16.15 0.85 -1.74
C CYS A 37 16.69 -0.04 -2.86
N VAL A 38 15.84 -0.89 -3.45
CA VAL A 38 16.23 -1.84 -4.51
C VAL A 38 16.30 -1.20 -5.90
N VAL A 39 15.86 0.06 -6.03
CA VAL A 39 15.93 0.87 -7.26
C VAL A 39 16.84 2.08 -7.01
N LYS A 40 17.76 2.36 -7.94
CA LYS A 40 18.61 3.57 -7.88
C LYS A 40 17.86 4.77 -8.44
N HIS A 41 17.64 5.79 -7.63
CA HIS A 41 16.94 7.03 -8.00
C HIS A 41 17.91 8.16 -8.36
N GLY A 42 18.72 7.99 -9.42
CA GLY A 42 19.83 8.89 -9.78
C GLY A 42 19.50 10.39 -9.72
N GLY A 43 20.23 11.16 -8.91
CA GLY A 43 20.19 12.63 -8.89
C GLY A 43 18.92 13.28 -8.34
N VAL A 44 17.89 12.52 -7.97
CA VAL A 44 16.57 13.07 -7.62
C VAL A 44 15.99 12.45 -6.35
N PHE A 45 15.21 13.26 -5.63
CA PHE A 45 14.34 12.74 -4.60
C PHE A 45 13.03 12.27 -5.24
N THR A 46 12.80 10.96 -5.20
CA THR A 46 11.61 10.39 -5.83
C THR A 46 10.40 10.50 -4.92
N THR A 47 9.28 10.96 -5.47
CA THR A 47 7.95 11.08 -4.83
C THR A 47 6.89 10.49 -5.76
N GLY A 48 5.61 10.51 -5.35
CA GLY A 48 4.51 10.13 -6.25
C GLY A 48 4.57 8.66 -6.67
N LEU A 49 4.20 8.37 -7.92
CA LEU A 49 4.21 7.01 -8.45
C LEU A 49 5.62 6.41 -8.55
N GLY A 50 6.66 7.23 -8.69
CA GLY A 50 8.05 6.74 -8.73
C GLY A 50 8.52 6.13 -7.41
N MET A 51 7.81 6.37 -6.30
CA MET A 51 8.07 5.75 -5.00
C MET A 51 7.48 4.37 -4.85
N VAL A 52 6.53 4.00 -5.71
CA VAL A 52 5.69 2.83 -5.54
C VAL A 52 6.39 1.60 -6.09
N GLY A 53 6.77 0.67 -5.21
CA GLY A 53 7.42 -0.59 -5.57
C GLY A 53 6.48 -1.79 -5.61
N ALA A 54 5.46 -1.81 -4.77
CA ALA A 54 4.46 -2.88 -4.74
C ALA A 54 3.12 -2.40 -4.15
N VAL A 55 2.09 -3.21 -4.35
CA VAL A 55 0.80 -3.13 -3.65
C VAL A 55 0.69 -4.36 -2.77
N CYS A 56 0.33 -4.20 -1.50
CA CYS A 56 0.07 -5.33 -0.61
C CYS A 56 -1.19 -6.09 -1.05
N ASP A 57 -1.10 -7.41 -1.19
CA ASP A 57 -2.23 -8.26 -1.58
C ASP A 57 -3.31 -8.38 -0.50
N PHE A 58 -3.03 -7.96 0.73
CA PHE A 58 -3.97 -8.05 1.84
C PHE A 58 -4.70 -6.72 2.10
N CYS A 59 -3.94 -5.64 2.31
CA CYS A 59 -4.52 -4.33 2.68
C CYS A 59 -4.58 -3.31 1.54
N GLU A 60 -4.17 -3.70 0.33
CA GLU A 60 -4.04 -2.80 -0.84
C GLU A 60 -3.13 -1.57 -0.65
N ALA A 61 -2.36 -1.52 0.45
CA ALA A 61 -1.44 -0.42 0.71
C ALA A 61 -0.27 -0.42 -0.27
N TRP A 62 0.17 0.79 -0.65
CA TRP A 62 1.35 0.99 -1.47
C TRP A 62 2.62 0.82 -0.63
N ILE A 63 3.58 0.07 -1.15
CA ILE A 63 4.86 -0.22 -0.49
C ILE A 63 5.99 0.34 -1.34
N CYS A 64 6.96 1.00 -0.70
CA CYS A 64 8.10 1.59 -1.41
C CYS A 64 9.14 0.54 -1.79
N HIS A 65 10.13 0.95 -2.59
CA HIS A 65 11.25 0.11 -3.03
C HIS A 65 12.23 -0.33 -1.92
N GLY A 66 11.99 -0.02 -0.65
CA GLY A 66 12.85 -0.48 0.44
C GLY A 66 12.79 -2.01 0.52
N ARG A 67 13.95 -2.69 0.46
CA ARG A 67 14.05 -4.15 0.54
C ARG A 67 13.28 -4.70 1.73
N LYS A 68 13.45 -4.11 2.91
CA LYS A 68 12.70 -4.47 4.13
C LYS A 68 11.20 -4.28 3.96
N CYS A 69 10.79 -3.18 3.33
CA CYS A 69 9.37 -2.89 3.12
C CYS A 69 8.73 -3.96 2.22
N LEU A 70 9.40 -4.30 1.12
CA LEU A 70 8.95 -5.30 0.16
C LEU A 70 8.95 -6.72 0.74
N SER A 71 9.97 -7.10 1.51
CA SER A 71 10.09 -8.45 2.06
C SER A 71 9.23 -8.70 3.30
N THR A 72 8.89 -7.66 4.05
CA THR A 72 8.29 -7.81 5.38
C THR A 72 6.81 -7.47 5.42
N HIS A 73 6.35 -6.45 4.69
CA HIS A 73 5.00 -5.91 4.89
C HIS A 73 3.89 -6.95 4.72
N ALA A 74 3.92 -7.76 3.65
CA ALA A 74 2.90 -8.76 3.39
C ALA A 74 2.83 -9.79 4.53
N CYS A 75 3.97 -10.31 4.98
CA CYS A 75 4.06 -11.34 6.03
C CYS A 75 3.56 -10.87 7.41
N ILE A 76 3.60 -9.57 7.69
CA ILE A 76 3.11 -9.00 8.96
C ILE A 76 1.83 -8.18 8.78
N CYS A 77 1.20 -8.25 7.60
CA CYS A 77 0.04 -7.42 7.33
C CYS A 77 -1.10 -7.81 8.27
N PRO A 78 -1.71 -6.85 8.99
CA PRO A 78 -2.79 -7.14 9.93
C PRO A 78 -4.08 -7.60 9.26
N LEU A 79 -4.17 -7.48 7.93
CA LEU A 79 -5.32 -7.86 7.14
C LEU A 79 -5.13 -9.19 6.36
N GLN A 80 -4.10 -9.98 6.69
CA GLN A 80 -3.83 -11.27 6.04
C GLN A 80 -5.06 -12.19 6.04
N ASP A 81 -5.68 -12.33 7.21
CA ASP A 81 -6.81 -13.22 7.44
C ASP A 81 -8.13 -12.45 7.61
N ALA A 82 -8.20 -11.24 7.03
CA ALA A 82 -9.34 -10.36 7.23
C ALA A 82 -10.53 -10.72 6.33
N THR A 83 -11.59 -11.25 6.98
CA THR A 83 -12.92 -11.48 6.40
C THR A 83 -13.97 -10.77 7.25
N CYS A 84 -14.79 -9.91 6.64
CA CYS A 84 -15.84 -9.18 7.35
C CYS A 84 -16.83 -10.17 8.00
N LYS A 85 -17.04 -10.06 9.31
CA LYS A 85 -17.94 -10.92 10.08
C LYS A 85 -19.41 -10.77 9.67
N GLU A 86 -19.80 -9.62 9.13
CA GLU A 86 -21.21 -9.34 8.81
C GLU A 86 -21.62 -9.82 7.42
N CYS A 87 -20.72 -9.68 6.44
CA CYS A 87 -21.05 -9.96 5.04
C CYS A 87 -20.16 -11.02 4.39
N GLU A 88 -19.22 -11.61 5.14
CA GLU A 88 -18.31 -12.67 4.72
C GLU A 88 -17.42 -12.32 3.50
N ARG A 89 -17.36 -11.03 3.17
CA ARG A 89 -16.54 -10.52 2.07
C ARG A 89 -15.12 -10.26 2.55
N TYR A 90 -14.16 -10.48 1.65
CA TYR A 90 -12.74 -10.21 1.89
C TYR A 90 -12.42 -8.73 1.66
N VAL A 91 -11.25 -8.30 2.16
CA VAL A 91 -10.76 -6.91 2.09
C VAL A 91 -10.87 -6.27 0.70
N TRP A 92 -10.63 -7.05 -0.36
CA TRP A 92 -10.70 -6.61 -1.76
C TRP A 92 -12.08 -6.15 -2.20
N ASN A 93 -13.14 -6.65 -1.56
CA ASN A 93 -14.51 -6.24 -1.81
C ASN A 93 -14.83 -4.87 -1.17
N HIS A 94 -14.02 -4.45 -0.19
CA HIS A 94 -14.14 -3.18 0.54
C HIS A 94 -13.09 -2.15 0.10
N GLY A 95 -12.28 -2.45 -0.92
CA GLY A 95 -11.25 -1.56 -1.44
C GLY A 95 -10.11 -1.29 -0.45
N GLY A 96 -9.66 -2.33 0.25
CA GLY A 96 -8.53 -2.22 1.19
C GLY A 96 -8.89 -1.73 2.59
N ARG A 97 -10.18 -1.60 2.92
CA ARG A 97 -10.64 -1.03 4.20
C ARG A 97 -11.51 -2.01 4.97
N VAL A 98 -10.96 -2.55 6.05
CA VAL A 98 -11.65 -3.41 7.01
C VAL A 98 -11.12 -3.02 8.40
N TYR A 99 -11.99 -3.03 9.40
CA TYR A 99 -11.68 -2.61 10.76
C TYR A 99 -11.63 -3.81 11.68
N LYS A 100 -10.74 -3.79 12.69
CA LYS A 100 -10.72 -4.81 13.74
C LYS A 100 -11.53 -4.29 14.94
N CYS A 101 -12.56 -5.01 15.35
CA CYS A 101 -13.39 -4.66 16.50
C CYS A 101 -12.59 -4.80 17.80
N SER A 102 -12.49 -3.73 18.59
CA SER A 102 -11.76 -3.73 19.87
C SER A 102 -12.40 -4.57 20.98
N PHE A 103 -13.64 -5.07 20.78
CA PHE A 103 -14.36 -5.84 21.79
C PHE A 103 -14.35 -7.35 21.52
N CYS A 104 -14.44 -7.76 20.25
CA CYS A 104 -14.57 -9.18 19.89
C CYS A 104 -13.49 -9.66 18.91
N ASP A 105 -12.49 -8.83 18.62
CA ASP A 105 -11.36 -9.09 17.70
C ASP A 105 -11.74 -9.46 16.25
N ALA A 106 -13.03 -9.45 15.92
CA ALA A 106 -13.54 -9.73 14.59
C ALA A 106 -13.27 -8.58 13.62
N PHE A 107 -13.17 -8.91 12.33
CA PHE A 107 -13.07 -7.94 11.26
C PHE A 107 -14.47 -7.46 10.81
N LEU A 108 -14.61 -6.16 10.55
CA LEU A 108 -15.84 -5.47 10.16
C LEU A 108 -15.60 -4.60 8.92
#